data_AF-A0A7S3CQW5-F1
#
_entry.id   AF-A0A7S3CQW5-F1
#
_cell.length_a   1.000
_cell.length_b   1.000
_cell.length_c   1.000
_cell.angle_alpha   90.00
_cell.angle_beta   90.00
_cell.angle_gamma   90.00
#
_symmetry.space_group_name_H-M   'P 1'
#
loop_
_entity.id
_entity.type
_entity.pdbx_description
1 polymer ?
#
loop_
_entity_poly.entity_id
_entity_poly.type
_entity_poly.pdbx_seq_one_letter_code
_entity_poly.pdbx_strand_id
1 'polypeptide(L)'
;MTFKCVDGGRLNPNLKKHSFEVFGYDFMIDEDMKPWLIEVNTNPCLEETSALLKQYLPRMIDDAFRLTLDVVYPPPFSNSGNRKKFGIDGYDDDENLWRHVFTLKPQ
;
A
#
# COMPACT_ATOMS: atom_id res chain seq x y z
N MET A 1 0.07 -11.10 -12.75
CA MET A 1 0.67 -11.11 -11.41
C MET A 1 -0.45 -10.80 -10.44
N THR A 2 -1.05 -11.83 -9.84
CA THR A 2 -2.02 -11.64 -8.75
C THR A 2 -1.19 -11.65 -7.47
N PHE A 3 -1.34 -10.66 -6.60
CA PHE A 3 -0.69 -10.69 -5.30
C PHE A 3 -1.03 -12.04 -4.63
N LYS A 4 -0.04 -12.76 -4.11
CA LYS A 4 -0.30 -14.09 -3.51
C LYS A 4 -1.19 -14.03 -2.26
N CYS A 5 -1.48 -12.83 -1.73
CA CYS A 5 -2.39 -12.62 -0.61
C CYS A 5 -3.85 -13.01 -0.90
N VAL A 6 -4.18 -13.33 -2.16
CA VAL A 6 -5.54 -13.63 -2.59
C VAL A 6 -5.76 -15.10 -2.96
N ASP A 7 -4.76 -15.94 -2.72
CA ASP A 7 -4.81 -17.38 -3.00
C ASP A 7 -5.76 -18.10 -2.02
N GLY A 8 -6.59 -19.00 -2.52
CA GLY A 8 -7.65 -19.66 -1.75
C GLY A 8 -9.04 -18.98 -1.79
N GLY A 9 -9.25 -17.98 -2.67
CA GLY A 9 -10.58 -17.49 -3.07
C GLY A 9 -11.36 -16.67 -2.04
N ARG A 10 -10.85 -16.47 -0.82
CA ARG A 10 -11.57 -15.69 0.21
C ARG A 10 -11.65 -14.20 -0.11
N LEU A 11 -10.56 -13.63 -0.63
CA LEU A 11 -10.47 -12.19 -0.97
C LEU A 11 -10.68 -11.93 -2.49
N ASN A 12 -10.51 -12.93 -3.35
CA ASN A 12 -10.77 -12.83 -4.80
C ASN A 12 -11.41 -14.13 -5.29
N PRO A 13 -12.68 -14.38 -4.91
CA PRO A 13 -13.39 -15.61 -5.27
C PRO A 13 -13.53 -15.79 -6.78
N ASN A 14 -13.49 -14.69 -7.54
CA ASN A 14 -13.67 -14.69 -8.99
C ASN A 14 -12.35 -14.68 -9.76
N LEU A 15 -11.20 -14.83 -9.10
CA LEU A 15 -9.87 -14.86 -9.72
C LEU A 15 -9.62 -13.67 -10.68
N LYS A 16 -10.13 -12.48 -10.32
CA LYS A 16 -9.90 -11.24 -11.06
C LYS A 16 -8.40 -11.02 -11.19
N LYS A 17 -7.92 -10.95 -12.44
CA LYS A 17 -6.52 -10.68 -12.78
C LYS A 17 -6.33 -9.17 -12.89
N HIS A 18 -5.09 -8.71 -12.71
CA HIS A 18 -4.71 -7.29 -12.87
C HIS A 18 -5.51 -6.35 -11.96
N SER A 19 -5.84 -6.82 -10.76
CA SER A 19 -6.51 -6.03 -9.72
C SER A 19 -5.66 -6.02 -8.47
N PHE A 20 -5.66 -4.89 -7.78
CA PHE A 20 -5.10 -4.73 -6.44
C PHE A 20 -6.07 -3.87 -5.63
N GLU A 21 -5.96 -3.95 -4.32
CA GLU A 21 -6.80 -3.20 -3.38
C GLU A 21 -5.95 -2.78 -2.19
N VAL A 22 -6.18 -1.57 -1.71
CA VAL A 22 -5.52 -1.02 -0.51
C VAL A 22 -6.52 -1.11 0.62
N PHE A 23 -6.13 -1.81 1.69
CA PHE A 23 -6.95 -1.96 2.89
C PHE A 23 -6.43 -1.05 4.01
N GLY A 24 -7.34 -0.43 4.73
CA GLY A 24 -7.05 0.23 6.01
C GLY A 24 -7.17 -0.76 7.15
N TYR A 25 -6.21 -0.76 8.07
CA TYR A 25 -6.26 -1.57 9.29
C TYR A 25 -6.21 -0.65 10.49
N ASP A 26 -7.26 -0.69 11.31
CA ASP A 26 -7.36 0.15 12.50
C ASP A 26 -7.00 -0.67 13.73
N PHE A 27 -5.97 -0.22 14.45
CA PHE A 27 -5.46 -0.88 15.65
C PHE A 27 -5.63 -0.01 16.88
N MET A 28 -5.94 -0.64 18.02
CA MET A 28 -5.81 -0.05 19.34
C MET A 28 -4.59 -0.68 20.04
N ILE A 29 -3.77 0.14 20.68
CA ILE A 29 -2.62 -0.32 21.46
C ILE A 29 -2.99 -0.26 22.94
N ASP A 30 -2.78 -1.36 23.66
CA ASP A 30 -3.03 -1.44 25.11
C ASP A 30 -1.82 -1.01 25.97
N GLU A 31 -1.97 -1.10 27.29
CA GLU A 31 -0.94 -0.73 28.27
C GLU A 31 0.33 -1.59 28.21
N ASP A 32 0.23 -2.81 27.67
CA ASP A 32 1.35 -3.73 27.45
C ASP A 32 1.98 -3.55 26.05
N MET A 33 1.62 -2.48 25.33
CA MET A 33 2.06 -2.21 23.96
C MET A 33 1.63 -3.29 22.96
N LYS A 34 0.57 -4.05 23.26
CA LYS A 34 0.04 -5.06 22.36
C LYS A 34 -0.97 -4.44 21.40
N PRO A 35 -0.82 -4.67 20.08
CA PRO A 35 -1.79 -4.21 19.10
C PRO A 35 -3.02 -5.13 19.04
N TRP A 36 -4.19 -4.52 19.04
CA TRP A 36 -5.49 -5.16 18.87
C TRP A 36 -6.15 -4.63 17.61
N LEU A 37 -6.41 -5.52 16.64
CA LEU A 37 -7.14 -5.18 15.43
C LEU A 37 -8.60 -4.89 15.78
N ILE A 38 -9.09 -3.72 15.37
CA ILE A 38 -10.48 -3.29 15.56
C ILE A 38 -11.28 -3.62 14.31
N GLU A 39 -10.82 -3.15 13.15
CA GLU A 39 -11.49 -3.38 11.87
C GLU A 39 -10.53 -3.34 10.68
N VAL A 40 -11.02 -3.83 9.55
CA VAL A 40 -10.34 -3.78 8.25
C VAL A 40 -11.29 -3.14 7.24
N ASN A 41 -10.86 -2.03 6.65
CA ASN A 41 -11.64 -1.21 5.74
C ASN A 41 -11.18 -1.42 4.29
N THR A 42 -12.10 -1.74 3.38
CA THR A 42 -11.85 -1.85 1.92
C THR A 42 -11.69 -0.49 1.24
N ASN A 43 -12.14 0.58 1.89
CA ASN A 43 -12.03 1.96 1.40
C ASN A 43 -11.47 2.85 2.52
N PRO A 44 -10.16 2.79 2.79
CA PRO A 44 -9.55 3.66 3.79
C PRO A 44 -9.71 5.13 3.42
N CYS A 45 -9.84 6.00 4.42
CA CYS A 45 -9.91 7.44 4.19
C CYS A 45 -8.57 7.95 3.65
N LEU A 46 -8.61 8.65 2.50
CA LEU A 46 -7.45 9.26 1.85
C LEU A 46 -7.51 10.80 1.89
N GLU A 47 -8.27 11.36 2.84
CA GLU A 47 -8.34 12.81 3.02
C GLU A 47 -7.12 13.34 3.79
N GLU A 48 -6.52 14.39 3.25
CA GLU A 48 -5.33 15.04 3.82
C GLU A 48 -5.71 16.05 4.93
N THR A 49 -6.41 15.58 5.96
CA THR A 49 -7.01 16.44 7.01
C THR A 49 -5.98 17.05 7.98
N SER A 50 -4.73 16.59 7.95
CA SER A 50 -3.64 17.09 8.79
C SER A 50 -2.35 17.29 7.98
N ALA A 51 -1.42 18.10 8.52
CA ALA A 51 -0.11 18.29 7.91
C ALA A 51 0.67 16.97 7.75
N LEU A 52 0.50 16.05 8.71
CA LEU A 52 1.06 14.71 8.64
C LEU A 52 0.47 13.94 7.44
N LEU A 53 -0.85 13.89 7.31
CA LEU A 53 -1.51 13.15 6.23
C LEU A 53 -1.18 13.75 4.85
N LYS A 54 -1.06 15.08 4.74
CA LYS A 54 -0.61 15.78 3.51
C LYS A 54 0.75 15.32 3.01
N GLN A 55 1.63 14.89 3.91
CA GLN A 55 2.96 14.40 3.56
C GLN A 55 2.96 12.89 3.29
N TYR A 56 2.32 12.12 4.16
CA TYR A 56 2.42 10.65 4.14
C TYR A 56 1.47 9.98 3.15
N LEU A 57 0.24 10.49 2.96
CA LEU A 57 -0.73 9.86 2.05
C LEU A 57 -0.25 9.87 0.59
N PRO A 58 0.25 10.99 0.03
CA PRO A 58 0.75 10.99 -1.35
C PRO A 58 1.93 10.03 -1.55
N ARG A 59 2.85 9.96 -0.58
CA ARG A 59 3.97 9.01 -0.59
C ARG A 59 3.50 7.57 -0.54
N MET A 60 2.59 7.24 0.38
CA MET A 60 2.02 5.90 0.51
C MET A 60 1.39 5.42 -0.81
N ILE A 61 0.63 6.29 -1.48
CA ILE A 61 -0.04 5.94 -2.75
C ILE A 61 0.96 5.82 -3.91
N ASP A 62 1.95 6.73 -4.04
CA ASP A 62 2.98 6.61 -5.09
C ASP A 62 3.77 5.30 -4.95
N ASP A 63 4.16 4.94 -3.74
CA ASP A 63 4.87 3.69 -3.48
C ASP A 63 4.00 2.44 -3.73
N ALA A 64 2.69 2.50 -3.47
CA ALA A 64 1.76 1.43 -3.82
C ALA A 64 1.68 1.24 -5.35
N PHE A 65 1.69 2.33 -6.12
CA PHE A 65 1.67 2.28 -7.58
C PHE A 65 2.96 1.72 -8.18
N ARG A 66 4.12 2.01 -7.57
CA ARG A 66 5.41 1.39 -7.95
C ARG A 66 5.37 -0.14 -7.88
N LEU A 67 4.62 -0.72 -6.93
CA LEU A 67 4.48 -2.16 -6.75
C LEU A 67 3.34 -2.80 -7.56
N THR A 68 2.48 -1.98 -8.18
CA THR A 68 1.25 -2.43 -8.84
C THR A 68 1.22 -1.99 -10.30
N LEU A 69 0.89 -0.73 -10.56
CA LEU A 69 0.73 -0.16 -11.88
C LEU A 69 2.05 -0.13 -12.64
N ASP A 70 3.14 0.34 -12.04
CA ASP A 70 4.43 0.51 -12.71
C ASP A 70 5.06 -0.84 -13.11
N VAL A 71 4.68 -1.93 -12.43
CA VAL A 71 5.07 -3.30 -12.79
C VAL A 71 4.43 -3.73 -14.10
N VAL A 72 3.20 -3.30 -14.37
CA VAL A 72 2.45 -3.63 -15.59
C VAL A 72 2.71 -2.60 -16.69
N TYR A 73 2.85 -1.33 -16.31
CA TYR A 73 3.03 -0.17 -17.20
C TYR A 73 4.23 0.65 -16.72
N PRO A 74 5.46 0.23 -17.04
CA PRO A 74 6.65 0.95 -16.63
C PRO A 74 6.62 2.40 -17.13
N PRO A 75 7.12 3.36 -16.33
CA PRO A 75 7.17 4.74 -16.75
C PRO A 75 8.04 4.89 -18.02
N PRO A 76 7.67 5.79 -18.95
CA PRO A 76 8.42 5.99 -20.19
C PRO A 76 9.84 6.49 -19.88
N PHE A 77 10.82 5.92 -20.59
CA PHE A 77 12.26 6.19 -20.41
C PHE A 77 12.67 7.67 -20.50
N SER A 78 11.84 8.53 -21.12
CA SER A 78 12.14 9.96 -21.29
C SER A 78 11.86 10.81 -20.04
N ASN A 79 11.13 10.29 -19.05
CA ASN A 79 10.64 11.06 -17.90
C ASN A 79 11.27 10.69 -16.55
N SER A 80 12.31 9.85 -16.53
CA SER A 80 12.94 9.37 -15.29
C SER A 80 13.42 10.51 -14.37
N GLY A 81 13.78 11.68 -14.93
CA GLY A 81 14.22 12.85 -14.16
C GLY A 81 13.11 13.78 -13.67
N ASN A 82 11.86 13.65 -14.16
CA ASN A 82 10.75 14.57 -13.87
C ASN A 82 9.63 13.93 -13.02
N ARG A 83 9.87 12.75 -12.43
CA ARG A 83 8.86 12.14 -11.54
C ARG A 83 8.69 13.02 -10.31
N LYS A 84 7.45 13.43 -10.04
CA LYS A 84 7.10 14.14 -8.81
C LYS A 84 7.52 13.26 -7.63
N LYS A 85 8.40 13.78 -6.78
CA LYS A 85 8.86 13.10 -5.58
C LYS A 85 7.95 13.44 -4.40
N PHE A 86 7.75 12.46 -3.53
CA PHE A 86 6.95 12.59 -2.32
C PHE A 86 7.84 12.29 -1.10
N GLY A 87 8.75 13.22 -0.82
CA GLY A 87 9.75 13.04 0.22
C GLY A 87 9.16 13.09 1.63
N ILE A 88 9.70 12.23 2.50
CA ILE A 88 9.39 12.19 3.92
C ILE A 88 10.71 12.28 4.69
N ASP A 89 10.75 13.15 5.69
CA ASP A 89 11.94 13.33 6.51
C ASP A 89 12.38 12.00 7.13
N GLY A 90 13.66 11.67 6.95
CA GLY A 90 14.25 10.42 7.45
C GLY A 90 14.12 9.22 6.51
N TYR A 91 13.51 9.36 5.33
CA TYR A 91 13.39 8.29 4.33
C TYR A 91 14.00 8.71 2.98
N ASP A 92 14.59 7.74 2.27
CA ASP A 92 15.06 7.94 0.90
C ASP A 92 13.85 8.01 -0.07
N ASP A 93 13.91 8.88 -1.08
CA ASP A 93 12.86 9.02 -2.10
C ASP A 93 12.79 7.80 -3.04
N ASP A 94 13.90 7.08 -3.17
CA ASP A 94 14.03 5.89 -4.03
C ASP A 94 13.69 4.59 -3.25
N GLU A 95 13.56 4.64 -1.92
CA GLU A 95 13.04 3.53 -1.11
C GLU A 95 11.51 3.41 -1.26
N ASN A 96 10.99 2.18 -1.33
CA ASN A 96 9.55 1.94 -1.21
C ASN A 96 9.18 1.65 0.25
N LEU A 97 8.24 2.40 0.81
CA LEU A 97 7.84 2.25 2.23
C LEU A 97 6.88 1.07 2.47
N TRP A 98 6.29 0.48 1.43
CA TRP A 98 5.54 -0.76 1.57
C TRP A 98 6.49 -1.94 1.75
N ARG A 99 6.27 -2.69 2.83
CA ARG A 99 7.06 -3.89 3.14
C ARG A 99 6.20 -5.13 3.03
N HIS A 100 6.77 -6.18 2.45
CA HIS A 100 6.15 -7.49 2.48
C HIS A 100 6.25 -8.06 3.90
N VAL A 101 5.10 -8.18 4.57
CA VAL A 101 5.02 -8.73 5.94
C VAL A 101 4.71 -10.22 5.91
N PHE A 102 3.71 -10.62 5.11
CA PHE A 102 3.29 -12.02 5.03
C PHE A 102 2.54 -12.33 3.72
N THR A 103 2.41 -13.61 3.41
CA THR A 103 1.54 -14.13 2.35
C THR A 103 0.62 -15.17 2.95
N LEU A 104 -0.69 -14.93 2.88
CA LEU A 104 -1.69 -15.95 3.22
C LEU A 104 -1.45 -17.17 2.32
N LYS A 105 -0.92 -18.25 2.90
CA LYS A 105 -0.85 -19.53 2.22
C LYS A 105 -2.26 -20.11 2.18
N PRO A 106 -2.72 -20.68 1.06
CA PRO A 106 -3.95 -21.48 1.07
C PRO A 106 -3.79 -22.61 2.11
N GLN A 107 -4.84 -22.85 2.90
CA GLN A 107 -4.91 -23.97 3.83
C GLN A 107 -5.10 -25.28 3.06
#